data_AF-A0A2E7QQ86-F1
#
_entry.id   AF-A0A2E7QQ86-F1
#
_cell.length_a   1.000
_cell.length_b   1.000
_cell.length_c   1.000
_cell.angle_alpha   90.00
_cell.angle_beta   90.00
_cell.angle_gamma   90.00
#
_symmetry.space_group_name_H-M   'P 1'
#
loop_
_entity.id
_entity.type
_entity.pdbx_description
1 polymer ?
#
loop_
_entity_poly.entity_id
_entity_poly.type
_entity_poly.pdbx_seq_one_letter_code
_entity_poly.pdbx_strand_id
1 'polypeptide(L)'
;MKHTILLFSLCSTMLVAEDGFKPLFNGKNLDGWRNINCAPNTWSVKDGMIHCTGKPIGELRTLRMYENFIMEIEWRHLKPRGNAGIFVWA
;
A
#
# COMPACT_ATOMS: atom_id res chain seq x y z
N MET A 1 -28.85 -39.45 1.02
CA MET A 1 -27.83 -38.49 1.51
C MET A 1 -27.00 -38.04 0.33
N LYS A 2 -27.10 -36.78 -0.09
CA LYS A 2 -26.27 -36.22 -1.17
C LYS A 2 -25.37 -35.15 -0.53
N HIS A 3 -24.08 -35.43 -0.47
CA HIS A 3 -23.08 -34.48 0.04
C HIS A 3 -22.71 -33.51 -1.08
N THR A 4 -23.24 -32.30 -1.01
CA THR A 4 -22.80 -31.18 -1.83
C THR A 4 -21.55 -30.58 -1.19
N ILE A 5 -20.41 -30.75 -1.84
CA ILE A 5 -19.15 -30.10 -1.46
C ILE A 5 -19.08 -28.77 -2.22
N LEU A 6 -19.10 -27.65 -1.48
CA LEU A 6 -18.81 -26.33 -2.02
C LEU A 6 -17.29 -26.14 -2.07
N LEU A 7 -16.72 -26.13 -3.28
CA LEU A 7 -15.35 -25.68 -3.51
C LEU A 7 -15.34 -24.14 -3.57
N PHE A 8 -14.94 -23.50 -2.46
CA PHE A 8 -14.59 -22.09 -2.45
C PHE A 8 -13.23 -21.92 -3.16
N SER A 9 -13.26 -21.55 -4.44
CA SER A 9 -12.06 -21.15 -5.16
C SER A 9 -11.63 -19.78 -4.63
N LEU A 10 -10.50 -19.73 -3.91
CA LEU A 10 -9.82 -18.48 -3.59
C LEU A 10 -9.29 -17.88 -4.91
N CYS A 11 -10.12 -17.05 -5.53
CA CYS A 11 -9.69 -16.18 -6.62
C CYS A 11 -8.72 -15.16 -6.03
N SER A 12 -7.42 -15.45 -6.09
CA SER A 12 -6.39 -14.45 -5.82
C SER A 12 -6.46 -13.42 -6.93
N THR A 13 -6.99 -12.23 -6.63
CA THR A 13 -6.96 -11.09 -7.54
C THR A 13 -5.50 -10.72 -7.83
N MET A 14 -5.00 -11.09 -9.01
CA MET A 14 -3.77 -10.51 -9.54
C MET A 14 -4.04 -9.04 -9.82
N LEU A 15 -3.20 -8.16 -9.28
CA LEU A 15 -3.12 -6.76 -9.70
C LEU A 15 -2.55 -6.74 -11.13
N VAL A 16 -3.45 -6.78 -12.12
CA VAL A 16 -3.09 -6.49 -13.51
C VAL A 16 -2.97 -4.98 -13.60
N ALA A 17 -1.76 -4.47 -13.73
CA ALA A 17 -1.56 -3.06 -14.02
C ALA A 17 -2.08 -2.75 -15.43
N GLU A 18 -2.75 -1.61 -15.60
CA GLU A 18 -3.08 -1.07 -16.93
C GLU A 18 -1.81 -0.92 -17.77
N ASP A 19 -1.97 -0.87 -19.10
CA ASP A 19 -0.88 -0.94 -20.06
C ASP A 19 0.25 0.07 -19.73
N GLY A 20 1.39 -0.45 -19.23
CA GLY A 20 2.58 0.33 -18.87
C GLY A 20 2.80 0.66 -17.39
N PHE A 21 1.80 0.52 -16.52
CA PHE A 21 1.99 0.74 -15.08
C PHE A 21 2.69 -0.43 -14.40
N LYS A 22 3.45 -0.15 -13.35
CA LYS A 22 4.03 -1.19 -12.47
C LYS A 22 3.54 -0.96 -11.05
N PRO A 23 3.04 -2.00 -10.35
CA PRO A 23 2.58 -1.84 -8.98
C PRO A 23 3.69 -1.30 -8.07
N LEU A 24 3.44 -0.15 -7.43
CA LEU A 24 4.34 0.42 -6.43
C LEU A 24 4.20 -0.30 -5.08
N PHE A 25 3.02 -0.84 -4.80
CA PHE A 25 2.69 -1.60 -3.61
C PHE A 25 2.18 -2.98 -4.00
N ASN A 26 2.58 -4.00 -3.23
CA ASN A 26 2.29 -5.40 -3.55
C ASN A 26 0.97 -5.92 -2.95
N GLY A 27 0.22 -5.07 -2.24
CA GLY A 27 -1.07 -5.44 -1.62
C GLY A 27 -0.96 -6.27 -0.33
N LYS A 28 0.24 -6.63 0.12
CA LYS A 28 0.44 -7.64 1.19
C LYS A 28 1.28 -7.14 2.34
N ASN A 29 2.41 -6.49 2.07
CA ASN A 29 3.37 -6.06 3.08
C ASN A 29 4.19 -4.86 2.59
N LEU A 30 5.09 -4.36 3.43
CA LEU A 30 5.92 -3.19 3.12
C LEU A 30 7.26 -3.56 2.45
N ASP A 31 7.35 -4.73 1.82
CA ASP A 31 8.55 -5.07 1.03
C ASP A 31 8.72 -4.05 -0.10
N GLY A 32 9.95 -3.57 -0.30
CA GLY A 32 10.22 -2.46 -1.21
C GLY A 32 10.08 -1.07 -0.59
N TRP A 33 9.74 -0.98 0.70
CA TRP A 33 9.63 0.28 1.44
C TRP A 33 10.58 0.34 2.64
N ARG A 34 10.93 1.56 3.05
CA ARG A 34 11.74 1.87 4.22
C ARG A 34 11.00 2.84 5.11
N ASN A 35 10.92 2.50 6.39
CA ASN A 35 10.43 3.37 7.43
C ASN A 35 11.51 4.43 7.75
N ILE A 36 11.14 5.71 7.70
CA ILE A 36 12.03 6.84 7.94
C ILE A 36 11.51 7.64 9.14
N ASN A 37 12.27 7.61 10.24
CA ASN A 37 11.98 8.35 11.47
C ASN A 37 10.63 8.01 12.13
N CYS A 38 10.08 6.81 11.89
CA CYS A 38 8.85 6.38 12.57
C CYS A 38 9.08 5.21 13.53
N ALA A 39 8.11 5.01 14.44
CA ALA A 39 8.05 3.81 15.27
C ALA A 39 7.70 2.58 14.40
N PRO A 40 8.06 1.35 14.82
CA PRO A 40 7.81 0.13 14.05
C PRO A 40 6.33 -0.10 13.65
N ASN A 41 5.39 0.40 14.45
CA ASN A 41 3.95 0.28 14.23
C ASN A 41 3.29 1.51 13.56
N THR A 42 4.09 2.48 13.10
CA THR A 42 3.54 3.70 12.47
C THR A 42 2.93 3.38 11.11
N TRP A 43 3.56 2.46 10.38
CA TRP A 43 3.13 1.99 9.07
C TRP A 43 2.77 0.52 9.16
N SER A 44 1.63 0.15 8.59
CA SER A 44 1.13 -1.22 8.56
C SER A 44 0.36 -1.48 7.27
N VAL A 45 0.12 -2.75 6.95
CA VAL A 45 -0.80 -3.14 5.88
C VAL A 45 -2.05 -3.73 6.49
N LYS A 46 -3.21 -3.23 6.07
CA LYS A 46 -4.52 -3.73 6.50
C LYS A 46 -5.46 -3.72 5.30
N ASP A 47 -6.19 -4.82 5.09
CA ASP A 47 -7.19 -4.97 4.02
C ASP A 47 -6.64 -4.60 2.63
N GLY A 48 -5.37 -4.96 2.35
CA GLY A 48 -4.72 -4.65 1.07
C GLY A 48 -4.35 -3.17 0.88
N MET A 49 -4.31 -2.37 1.95
CA MET A 49 -3.95 -0.94 1.93
C MET A 49 -2.82 -0.64 2.91
N ILE A 50 -2.01 0.37 2.60
CA ILE A 50 -1.05 0.94 3.55
C ILE A 50 -1.80 1.86 4.52
N HIS A 51 -1.59 1.65 5.81
CA HIS A 51 -2.17 2.44 6.90
C HIS A 51 -1.07 3.16 7.69
N CYS A 52 -1.31 4.43 8.03
CA CYS A 52 -0.41 5.26 8.82
C CYS A 52 -1.10 5.77 10.09
N THR A 53 -0.40 5.70 11.23
CA THR A 53 -0.86 6.31 12.49
C THR A 53 -0.58 7.81 12.56
N GLY A 54 0.41 8.29 11.77
CA GLY A 54 0.94 9.65 11.80
C GLY A 54 1.73 10.00 13.07
N LYS A 55 2.11 9.00 13.88
CA LYS A 55 2.77 9.20 15.18
C LYS A 55 3.92 8.21 15.38
N PRO A 56 5.18 8.68 15.51
CA PRO A 56 5.63 10.07 15.30
C PRO A 56 5.49 10.49 13.83
N ILE A 57 5.74 11.77 13.55
CA ILE A 57 5.78 12.29 12.18
C ILE A 57 7.05 11.76 11.50
N GLY A 58 6.88 11.20 10.30
CA GLY A 58 7.96 10.71 9.46
C GLY A 58 7.39 10.18 8.13
N GLU A 59 8.16 9.35 7.44
CA GLU A 59 7.84 8.94 6.06
C GLU A 59 7.95 7.42 5.88
N LEU A 60 7.21 6.90 4.90
CA LEU A 60 7.47 5.60 4.30
C LEU A 60 7.97 5.85 2.88
N ARG A 61 9.20 5.40 2.60
CA ARG A 61 9.91 5.70 1.35
C ARG A 61 10.15 4.44 0.54
N THR A 62 10.01 4.52 -0.78
CA THR A 62 10.39 3.41 -1.66
C THR A 62 11.89 3.15 -1.57
N LEU A 63 12.32 1.89 -1.63
CA LEU A 63 13.74 1.54 -1.71
C LEU A 63 14.35 1.90 -3.07
N ARG A 64 13.53 1.85 -4.13
CA ARG A 64 13.91 2.23 -5.48
C ARG A 64 13.74 3.73 -5.68
N MET A 65 14.71 4.33 -6.36
CA MET A 65 14.64 5.70 -6.87
C MET A 65 13.98 5.73 -8.25
N TYR A 66 13.18 6.75 -8.50
CA TYR A 66 12.47 6.96 -9.75
C TYR A 66 12.74 8.37 -10.29
N GLU A 67 12.74 8.47 -11.61
CA GLU A 67 12.73 9.71 -12.37
C GLU A 67 11.71 9.56 -13.50
N ASN A 68 11.17 10.67 -14.01
CA ASN A 68 10.25 10.73 -15.16
C ASN A 68 9.18 9.64 -15.16
N PHE A 69 8.17 9.78 -14.31
CA PHE A 69 7.13 8.77 -14.14
C PHE A 69 5.73 9.38 -14.20
N ILE A 70 4.77 8.52 -14.55
CA ILE A 70 3.36 8.73 -14.27
C ILE A 70 3.04 7.89 -13.03
N MET A 71 2.40 8.48 -12.03
CA MET A 71 2.02 7.79 -10.81
C MET A 71 0.53 7.98 -10.57
N GLU A 72 -0.12 6.86 -10.28
CA GLU A 72 -1.50 6.82 -9.85
C GLU A 72 -1.56 6.23 -8.44
N ILE A 73 -2.33 6.87 -7.58
CA ILE A 73 -2.50 6.47 -6.19
C ILE A 73 -3.85 6.96 -5.66
N GLU A 74 -4.54 6.07 -4.94
CA GLU A 74 -5.71 6.41 -4.16
C GLU A 74 -5.34 6.57 -2.69
N TRP A 75 -5.95 7.55 -2.02
CA TRP A 75 -5.76 7.80 -0.60
C TRP A 75 -7.03 8.32 0.05
N ARG A 76 -7.13 8.14 1.36
CA ARG A 76 -8.21 8.72 2.17
C ARG A 76 -7.73 9.05 3.58
N HIS A 77 -8.23 10.14 4.14
CA HIS A 77 -8.09 10.38 5.58
C HIS A 77 -9.12 9.57 6.35
N LEU A 78 -8.67 8.90 7.42
CA LEU A 78 -9.54 8.14 8.32
C LEU A 78 -10.07 8.99 9.49
N LYS A 79 -9.60 10.23 9.61
CA LYS A 79 -10.00 11.18 10.66
C LYS A 79 -10.19 12.57 10.06
N PRO A 80 -11.12 13.39 10.58
CA PRO A 80 -11.23 14.79 10.19
C PRO A 80 -9.90 15.53 10.39
N ARG A 81 -9.59 16.46 9.48
CA ARG A 81 -8.39 17.31 9.55
C ARG A 81 -7.07 16.50 9.54
N GLY A 82 -7.06 15.36 8.84
CA GLY A 82 -5.83 14.64 8.55
C GLY A 82 -4.85 15.50 7.73
N ASN A 83 -3.56 15.25 7.91
CA ASN A 83 -2.49 15.82 7.10
C ASN A 83 -1.54 14.70 6.72
N ALA A 84 -1.39 14.47 5.43
CA ALA A 84 -0.42 13.57 4.83
C ALA A 84 -0.07 14.13 3.45
N GLY A 85 0.99 13.60 2.85
CA GLY A 85 1.44 14.03 1.54
C GLY A 85 2.12 12.90 0.79
N ILE A 86 2.15 13.03 -0.52
CA ILE A 86 2.99 12.23 -1.40
C ILE A 86 4.15 13.12 -1.78
N PHE A 87 5.35 12.74 -1.37
CA PHE A 87 6.57 13.49 -1.63
C PHE A 87 7.29 12.87 -2.82
N VAL A 88 7.65 13.70 -3.79
CA VAL A 88 8.45 13.31 -4.95
C VAL A 88 9.83 13.95 -4.83
N TRP A 89 10.88 13.16 -5.08
CA TRP A 89 12.29 13.59 -5.00
C TRP A 89 12.78 13.99 -3.60
N ALA A 90 12.37 13.26 -2.56
CA ALA A 90 12.74 13.47 -1.15
C ALA A 90 13.64 12.37 -0.57
#